data_AF-A0A9D0KI63-F1
#
_entry.id   AF-A0A9D0KI63-F1
#
_cell.length_a   1.000
_cell.length_b   1.000
_cell.length_c   1.000
_cell.angle_alpha   90.00
_cell.angle_beta   90.00
_cell.angle_gamma   90.00
#
_symmetry.space_group_name_H-M   'P 1'
#
loop_
_entity.id
_entity.type
_entity.pdbx_description
1 polymer ?
#
loop_
_entity_poly.entity_id
_entity_poly.type
_entity_poly.pdbx_seq_one_letter_code
_entity_poly.pdbx_strand_id
1 'polypeptide(L)'
;MNYWLWIIPIDRERTRDLWDFCLREGVAAMQYEIGIQKKAEHNRALAEQIAVGDKVVAYLNQNRVGGVGTVTSPFFDDPTGYRSAGGSPYGQRIGVDWLAAEPPIDVRMLPGVKDYFTRLQLYRQTIHAIDEDIFTQIAEAVQIACDNPIQAELASLIESTRMKRAIQLYKSQPETNAKDRLIKQYAYAQIQRLIAPEALANLTIDDFNRSILQEGGIIYREQKHDQRKFCSHHSIDELKTLLEDGTVQVVGNCTWGFGVSDIRAYFKKTHLGEKEILEQIHYALQELQDDGQPIKERLRKVRTVNGLWPNLATGILMALKPGEWIVLNDRSRRALKHLGLKGKLSFTIDNYLVYNEFAKRVRDRYGLQDLAEVDAVFSRYADDGDGKAEPPLVSFTAYVTDRDFHFSHELLATYYLSLQTKPFAILTGISGTGKTKLAQLFA
;
A
#
# COMPACT_ATOMS: atom_id res chain seq x y z
N MET A 1 5.77 37.20 -6.75
CA MET A 1 6.26 35.81 -6.68
C MET A 1 5.20 34.97 -7.36
N ASN A 2 5.55 34.37 -8.47
CA ASN A 2 4.66 33.55 -9.30
C ASN A 2 5.00 32.07 -9.13
N TYR A 3 4.05 31.21 -9.50
CA TYR A 3 4.17 29.77 -9.39
C TYR A 3 4.04 29.14 -10.77
N TRP A 4 4.99 28.28 -11.11
CA TRP A 4 5.14 27.71 -12.44
C TRP A 4 5.19 26.18 -12.39
N LEU A 5 4.69 25.54 -13.43
CA LEU A 5 4.93 24.13 -13.73
C LEU A 5 5.76 24.07 -15.01
N TRP A 6 6.86 23.33 -14.93
CA TRP A 6 7.77 23.09 -16.04
C TRP A 6 7.78 21.61 -16.39
N ILE A 7 7.42 21.28 -17.64
CA ILE A 7 7.43 19.90 -18.12
C ILE A 7 8.87 19.49 -18.47
N ILE A 8 9.42 18.54 -17.73
CA ILE A 8 10.75 17.95 -17.92
C ILE A 8 10.54 16.47 -18.29
N PRO A 9 10.30 16.15 -19.57
CA PRO A 9 9.83 14.83 -19.96
C PRO A 9 10.82 13.72 -19.59
N ILE A 10 10.32 12.65 -18.97
CA ILE A 10 10.96 11.34 -19.02
C ILE A 10 10.83 10.81 -20.45
N ASP A 11 11.91 10.28 -21.02
CA ASP A 11 11.93 9.86 -22.42
C ASP A 11 11.08 8.60 -22.68
N ARG A 12 11.02 8.17 -23.96
CA ARG A 12 10.27 6.98 -24.36
C ARG A 12 10.87 5.68 -23.84
N GLU A 13 12.18 5.66 -23.58
CA GLU A 13 12.90 4.53 -22.97
C GLU A 13 12.73 4.51 -21.44
N ARG A 14 12.01 5.49 -20.89
CA ARG A 14 11.76 5.72 -19.46
C ARG A 14 13.01 6.07 -18.67
N THR A 15 14.02 6.62 -19.34
CA THR A 15 15.21 7.17 -18.67
C THR A 15 14.85 8.53 -18.04
N ARG A 16 15.41 8.79 -16.87
CA ARG A 16 15.26 10.08 -16.17
C ARG A 16 16.37 11.05 -16.55
N ASP A 17 17.08 10.80 -17.64
CA ASP A 17 18.34 11.47 -17.97
C ASP A 17 18.23 13.00 -18.03
N LEU A 18 17.14 13.53 -18.61
CA LEU A 18 16.90 14.97 -18.64
C LEU A 18 16.63 15.53 -17.23
N TRP A 19 15.87 14.82 -16.41
CA TRP A 19 15.60 15.21 -15.03
C TRP A 19 16.85 15.14 -14.16
N ASP A 20 17.63 14.07 -14.29
CA ASP A 20 18.90 13.88 -13.59
C ASP A 20 19.93 14.95 -14.02
N PHE A 21 19.91 15.35 -15.29
CA PHE A 21 20.64 16.53 -15.77
C PHE A 21 20.15 17.82 -15.10
N CYS A 22 18.85 18.08 -15.11
CA CYS A 22 18.25 19.27 -14.50
C CYS A 22 18.57 19.40 -13.01
N LEU A 23 18.54 18.28 -12.28
CA LEU A 23 18.93 18.22 -10.88
C LEU A 23 20.41 18.55 -10.66
N ARG A 24 21.30 17.89 -11.42
CA ARG A 24 22.75 18.06 -11.25
C ARG A 24 23.22 19.46 -11.61
N GLU A 25 22.67 20.05 -12.67
CA GLU A 25 23.06 21.39 -13.14
C GLU A 25 22.26 22.51 -12.45
N GLY A 26 21.25 22.18 -11.61
CA GLY A 26 20.42 23.19 -10.94
C GLY A 26 19.61 24.05 -11.93
N VAL A 27 18.98 23.42 -12.92
CA VAL A 27 18.22 24.10 -13.97
C VAL A 27 16.89 23.42 -14.24
N ALA A 28 15.92 24.14 -14.80
CA ALA A 28 14.86 23.53 -15.61
C ALA A 28 15.20 23.76 -17.07
N ALA A 29 15.15 22.71 -17.90
CA ALA A 29 15.55 22.79 -19.29
C ALA A 29 14.42 22.39 -20.25
N MET A 30 14.38 23.01 -21.42
CA MET A 30 13.50 22.64 -22.53
C MET A 30 14.22 22.78 -23.87
N GLN A 31 13.63 22.18 -24.90
CA GLN A 31 14.15 22.19 -26.27
C GLN A 31 13.02 22.62 -27.22
N TYR A 32 13.31 23.61 -28.07
CA TYR A 32 12.51 23.93 -29.25
C TYR A 32 13.40 24.26 -30.44
N GLU A 33 12.95 23.88 -31.63
CA GLU A 33 13.57 24.29 -32.88
C GLU A 33 12.86 25.54 -33.44
N ILE A 34 13.58 26.66 -33.41
CA ILE A 34 13.13 27.95 -33.95
C ILE A 34 12.82 27.77 -35.45
N GLY A 35 11.61 28.15 -35.87
CA GLY A 35 11.16 28.05 -37.26
C GLY A 35 10.51 26.72 -37.67
N ILE A 36 10.60 25.67 -36.84
CA ILE A 36 9.99 24.35 -37.11
C ILE A 36 8.75 24.13 -36.24
N GLN A 37 8.77 24.60 -35.00
CA GLN A 37 7.69 24.35 -34.03
C GLN A 37 6.97 25.64 -33.64
N LYS A 38 5.71 25.81 -34.09
CA LYS A 38 4.85 26.98 -33.77
C LYS A 38 4.66 27.25 -32.26
N LYS A 39 4.93 26.26 -31.39
CA LYS A 39 4.82 26.38 -29.92
C LYS A 39 6.05 27.01 -29.25
N ALA A 40 7.16 27.15 -29.98
CA ALA A 40 8.44 27.61 -29.44
C ALA A 40 8.37 29.06 -28.93
N GLU A 41 7.77 29.95 -29.72
CA GLU A 41 7.65 31.38 -29.39
C GLU A 41 6.81 31.60 -28.13
N HIS A 42 5.69 30.87 -28.01
CA HIS A 42 4.80 30.99 -26.86
C HIS A 42 5.47 30.53 -25.55
N ASN A 43 6.15 29.38 -25.57
CA ASN A 43 6.83 28.88 -24.37
C ASN A 43 8.05 29.73 -24.00
N ARG A 44 8.75 30.30 -24.98
CA ARG A 44 9.81 31.26 -24.71
C ARG A 44 9.26 32.51 -24.02
N ALA A 45 8.17 33.07 -24.54
CA ALA A 45 7.53 34.24 -23.93
C ALA A 45 7.03 33.96 -22.49
N LEU A 46 6.62 32.72 -22.18
CA LEU A 46 6.30 32.30 -20.81
C LEU A 46 7.57 32.16 -19.95
N ALA A 47 8.63 31.56 -20.48
CA ALA A 47 9.89 31.42 -19.76
C ALA A 47 10.51 32.78 -19.40
N GLU A 48 10.44 33.74 -20.31
CA GLU A 48 10.92 35.13 -20.11
C GLU A 48 10.15 35.88 -19.01
N GLN A 49 8.96 35.43 -18.61
CA GLN A 49 8.21 35.99 -17.48
C GLN A 49 8.68 35.45 -16.12
N ILE A 50 9.49 34.39 -16.10
CA ILE A 50 9.95 33.75 -14.87
C ILE A 50 11.09 34.56 -14.27
N ALA A 51 10.91 34.99 -13.02
CA ALA A 51 11.86 35.82 -12.30
C ALA A 51 12.54 35.07 -11.16
N VAL A 52 13.71 35.55 -10.72
CA VAL A 52 14.39 35.06 -9.52
C VAL A 52 13.44 35.17 -8.31
N GLY A 53 13.36 34.09 -7.53
CA GLY A 53 12.46 33.98 -6.38
C GLY A 53 11.08 33.37 -6.71
N ASP A 54 10.71 33.25 -7.98
CA ASP A 54 9.54 32.47 -8.38
C ASP A 54 9.69 30.99 -8.00
N LYS A 55 8.57 30.29 -7.95
CA LYS A 55 8.51 28.87 -7.56
C LYS A 55 8.16 28.01 -8.76
N VAL A 56 8.79 26.84 -8.86
CA VAL A 56 8.61 25.95 -10.00
C VAL A 56 8.41 24.49 -9.58
N VAL A 57 7.51 23.79 -10.27
CA VAL A 57 7.30 22.34 -10.18
C VAL A 57 7.93 21.66 -11.40
N ALA A 58 8.74 20.63 -11.18
CA ALA A 58 9.23 19.75 -12.24
C ALA A 58 8.22 18.63 -12.54
N TYR A 59 7.47 18.74 -13.63
CA TYR A 59 6.52 17.70 -14.06
C TYR A 59 7.18 16.75 -15.08
N LEU A 60 7.29 15.48 -14.72
CA LEU A 60 8.06 14.47 -15.46
C LEU A 60 7.26 13.72 -16.54
N ASN A 61 6.08 14.22 -16.90
CA ASN A 61 5.04 13.49 -17.63
C ASN A 61 4.51 12.26 -16.87
N GLN A 62 3.56 11.53 -17.48
CA GLN A 62 2.97 10.31 -16.92
C GLN A 62 2.44 10.45 -15.48
N ASN A 63 1.89 11.62 -15.12
CA ASN A 63 1.40 11.92 -13.77
C ASN A 63 2.50 11.88 -12.69
N ARG A 64 3.74 12.27 -13.03
CA ARG A 64 4.87 12.27 -12.11
C ARG A 64 5.38 13.70 -11.85
N VAL A 65 5.66 14.01 -10.59
CA VAL A 65 6.41 15.21 -10.19
C VAL A 65 7.77 14.78 -9.65
N GLY A 66 8.84 15.36 -10.18
CA GLY A 66 10.22 15.10 -9.77
C GLY A 66 10.64 15.90 -8.54
N GLY A 67 10.15 17.13 -8.41
CA GLY A 67 10.51 18.03 -7.33
C GLY A 67 9.87 19.40 -7.47
N VAL A 68 10.15 20.26 -6.50
CA VAL A 68 9.81 21.68 -6.50
C VAL A 68 11.07 22.51 -6.28
N GLY A 69 11.09 23.75 -6.71
CA GLY A 69 12.29 24.58 -6.55
C GLY A 69 12.02 26.07 -6.53
N THR A 70 13.05 26.82 -6.17
CA THR A 70 13.07 28.28 -6.24
C THR A 70 13.95 28.71 -7.40
N VAL A 71 13.45 29.63 -8.24
CA VAL A 71 14.20 30.13 -9.38
C VAL A 71 15.37 30.97 -8.89
N THR A 72 16.59 30.61 -9.32
CA THR A 72 17.85 31.27 -8.96
C THR A 72 18.43 32.10 -10.08
N SER A 73 18.01 31.87 -11.33
CA SER A 73 18.41 32.67 -12.48
C SER A 73 17.25 32.77 -13.49
N PRO A 74 17.04 33.95 -14.10
CA PRO A 74 15.98 34.15 -15.09
C PRO A 74 16.26 33.33 -16.35
N PHE A 75 15.34 33.36 -17.32
CA PHE A 75 15.50 32.62 -18.56
C PHE A 75 16.77 32.97 -19.34
N PHE A 76 17.50 31.95 -19.80
CA PHE A 76 18.69 32.08 -20.64
C PHE A 76 18.82 30.96 -21.67
N ASP A 77 19.56 31.23 -22.74
CA ASP A 77 19.94 30.24 -23.75
C ASP A 77 21.39 29.77 -23.48
N ASP A 78 21.59 28.45 -23.44
CA ASP A 78 22.89 27.79 -23.30
C ASP A 78 23.08 26.74 -24.41
N PRO A 79 23.96 27.00 -25.41
CA PRO A 79 24.17 26.10 -26.54
C PRO A 79 24.85 24.77 -26.16
N THR A 80 25.37 24.63 -24.94
CA THR A 80 26.05 23.42 -24.44
C THR A 80 25.11 22.37 -23.82
N GLY A 81 23.78 22.53 -24.01
CA GLY A 81 22.76 21.70 -23.35
C GLY A 81 22.77 20.21 -23.61
N TYR A 82 22.14 19.49 -22.68
CA TYR A 82 21.83 18.06 -22.78
C TYR A 82 21.22 17.74 -24.15
N ARG A 83 21.66 16.63 -24.75
CA ARG A 83 21.19 16.15 -26.05
C ARG A 83 20.62 14.75 -25.88
N SER A 84 19.32 14.59 -26.10
CA SER A 84 18.76 13.26 -26.37
C SER A 84 19.33 12.74 -27.70
N ALA A 85 19.58 11.44 -27.82
CA ALA A 85 20.21 10.85 -29.01
C ALA A 85 19.60 11.38 -30.33
N GLY A 86 20.40 12.14 -31.10
CA GLY A 86 20.00 12.69 -32.41
C GLY A 86 19.16 13.98 -32.39
N GLY A 87 18.93 14.62 -31.23
CA GLY A 87 18.15 15.85 -31.10
C GLY A 87 18.97 17.14 -31.02
N SER A 88 18.32 18.29 -31.25
CA SER A 88 18.85 19.62 -30.88
C SER A 88 19.02 19.74 -29.35
N PRO A 89 19.90 20.65 -28.86
CA PRO A 89 20.21 20.73 -27.45
C PRO A 89 19.05 21.31 -26.63
N TYR A 90 18.87 20.81 -25.39
CA TYR A 90 18.02 21.42 -24.36
C TYR A 90 18.69 22.70 -23.81
N GLY A 91 18.80 23.70 -24.67
CA GLY A 91 19.56 24.92 -24.39
C GLY A 91 18.75 26.01 -23.70
N GLN A 92 17.42 25.92 -23.68
CA GLN A 92 16.55 26.94 -23.10
C GLN A 92 16.30 26.62 -21.63
N ARG A 93 16.73 27.51 -20.72
CA ARG A 93 16.80 27.19 -19.30
C ARG A 93 16.39 28.32 -18.38
N ILE A 94 16.04 27.94 -17.17
CA ILE A 94 16.04 28.80 -15.97
C ILE A 94 16.94 28.13 -14.92
N GLY A 95 17.57 28.93 -14.05
CA GLY A 95 18.28 28.40 -12.89
C GLY A 95 17.29 28.07 -11.78
N VAL A 96 17.43 26.92 -11.12
CA VAL A 96 16.53 26.46 -10.08
C VAL A 96 17.30 25.75 -8.96
N ASP A 97 17.04 26.17 -7.71
CA ASP A 97 17.41 25.42 -6.52
C ASP A 97 16.32 24.38 -6.22
N TRP A 98 16.62 23.10 -6.50
CA TRP A 98 15.66 22.01 -6.47
C TRP A 98 15.61 21.29 -5.11
N LEU A 99 14.39 21.06 -4.64
CA LEU A 99 14.06 20.02 -3.67
C LEU A 99 13.44 18.83 -4.43
N ALA A 100 14.14 17.70 -4.46
CA ALA A 100 13.77 16.53 -5.26
C ALA A 100 13.12 15.41 -4.44
N ALA A 101 12.05 14.81 -4.96
CA ALA A 101 11.43 13.63 -4.38
C ALA A 101 11.97 12.35 -5.05
N GLU A 102 12.46 11.41 -4.23
CA GLU A 102 12.85 10.07 -4.70
C GLU A 102 12.12 9.00 -3.86
N PRO A 103 11.22 8.19 -4.47
CA PRO A 103 10.81 8.22 -5.88
C PRO A 103 9.95 9.45 -6.24
N PRO A 104 9.83 9.81 -7.55
CA PRO A 104 8.96 10.88 -8.00
C PRO A 104 7.49 10.67 -7.59
N ILE A 105 6.82 11.76 -7.20
CA ILE A 105 5.45 11.73 -6.67
C ILE A 105 4.44 11.39 -7.77
N ASP A 106 3.52 10.47 -7.49
CA ASP A 106 2.35 10.21 -8.34
C ASP A 106 1.27 11.26 -8.08
N VAL A 107 1.00 12.16 -9.02
CA VAL A 107 -0.02 13.22 -8.81
C VAL A 107 -1.42 12.65 -8.65
N ARG A 108 -1.68 11.39 -9.04
CA ARG A 108 -2.97 10.74 -8.79
C ARG A 108 -3.22 10.49 -7.31
N MET A 109 -2.18 10.53 -6.48
CA MET A 109 -2.28 10.48 -5.02
C MET A 109 -2.64 11.83 -4.39
N LEU A 110 -2.68 12.90 -5.19
CA LEU A 110 -3.03 14.25 -4.78
C LEU A 110 -4.29 14.67 -5.57
N PRO A 111 -5.50 14.30 -5.13
CA PRO A 111 -6.73 14.45 -5.93
C PRO A 111 -6.96 15.87 -6.44
N GLY A 112 -6.74 16.88 -5.58
CA GLY A 112 -6.85 18.30 -5.96
C GLY A 112 -5.89 18.70 -7.09
N VAL A 113 -4.66 18.20 -7.04
CA VAL A 113 -3.62 18.45 -8.05
C VAL A 113 -3.93 17.71 -9.36
N LYS A 114 -4.37 16.44 -9.29
CA LYS A 114 -4.72 15.65 -10.48
C LYS A 114 -5.82 16.31 -11.31
N ASP A 115 -6.88 16.76 -10.65
CA ASP A 115 -8.02 17.37 -11.32
C ASP A 115 -7.65 18.77 -11.86
N TYR A 116 -6.78 19.49 -11.16
CA TYR A 116 -6.18 20.73 -11.65
C TYR A 116 -5.34 20.49 -12.92
N PHE A 117 -4.41 19.52 -12.91
CA PHE A 117 -3.55 19.20 -14.07
C PHE A 117 -4.35 18.73 -15.29
N THR A 118 -5.44 18.01 -15.06
CA THR A 118 -6.35 17.58 -16.13
C THR A 118 -7.00 18.79 -16.81
N ARG A 119 -7.45 19.79 -16.03
CA ARG A 119 -8.01 21.05 -16.54
C ARG A 119 -6.97 21.95 -17.21
N LEU A 120 -5.73 21.92 -16.73
CA LEU A 120 -4.62 22.71 -17.26
C LEU A 120 -4.17 22.26 -18.67
N GLN A 121 -4.57 21.05 -19.09
CA GLN A 121 -4.29 20.52 -20.43
C GLN A 121 -2.80 20.55 -20.79
N LEU A 122 -2.00 19.89 -19.95
CA LEU A 122 -0.52 19.88 -20.01
C LEU A 122 0.09 19.55 -21.39
N TYR A 123 -0.66 18.91 -22.30
CA TYR A 123 -0.21 18.63 -23.67
C TYR A 123 -0.10 19.89 -24.57
N ARG A 124 -0.67 21.03 -24.14
CA ARG A 124 -0.70 22.26 -24.97
C ARG A 124 0.66 22.94 -25.03
N GLN A 125 1.39 23.00 -23.93
CA GLN A 125 2.64 23.75 -23.76
C GLN A 125 3.51 23.15 -22.65
N THR A 126 4.77 23.56 -22.55
CA THR A 126 5.75 23.03 -21.58
C THR A 126 5.77 23.82 -20.27
N ILE A 127 5.47 25.12 -20.31
CA ILE A 127 5.45 25.97 -19.13
C ILE A 127 4.01 26.37 -18.85
N HIS A 128 3.57 26.25 -17.61
CA HIS A 128 2.23 26.65 -17.19
C HIS A 128 2.32 27.49 -15.92
N ALA A 129 1.56 28.58 -15.85
CA ALA A 129 1.29 29.22 -14.56
C ALA A 129 0.37 28.30 -13.75
N ILE A 130 0.64 28.19 -12.45
CA ILE A 130 -0.19 27.42 -11.51
C ILE A 130 -0.57 28.27 -10.31
N ASP A 131 -1.61 27.85 -9.60
CA ASP A 131 -2.02 28.50 -8.37
C ASP A 131 -1.07 28.16 -7.21
N GLU A 132 -0.92 29.09 -6.28
CA GLU A 132 -0.12 28.94 -5.05
C GLU A 132 -0.52 27.71 -4.22
N ASP A 133 -1.83 27.47 -4.07
CA ASP A 133 -2.37 26.31 -3.36
C ASP A 133 -1.90 24.99 -4.00
N ILE A 134 -1.94 24.91 -5.33
CA ILE A 134 -1.48 23.74 -6.07
C ILE A 134 0.02 23.53 -5.88
N PHE A 135 0.82 24.60 -5.95
CA PHE A 135 2.24 24.51 -5.63
C PHE A 135 2.46 24.02 -4.20
N THR A 136 1.74 24.57 -3.23
CA THR A 136 1.89 24.24 -1.80
C THR A 136 1.59 22.76 -1.53
N GLN A 137 0.48 22.23 -2.07
CA GLN A 137 0.16 20.80 -1.95
C GLN A 137 1.24 19.89 -2.53
N ILE A 138 1.84 20.29 -3.66
CA ILE A 138 2.93 19.53 -4.29
C ILE A 138 4.21 19.64 -3.46
N ALA A 139 4.55 20.85 -2.98
CA ALA A 139 5.75 21.10 -2.18
C ALA A 139 5.71 20.34 -0.85
N GLU A 140 4.56 20.30 -0.18
CA GLU A 140 4.35 19.47 1.02
C GLU A 140 4.57 17.98 0.72
N ALA A 141 4.01 17.48 -0.39
CA ALA A 141 4.20 16.09 -0.80
C ALA A 141 5.67 15.75 -1.12
N VAL A 142 6.39 16.69 -1.75
CA VAL A 142 7.83 16.56 -2.02
C VAL A 142 8.63 16.59 -0.72
N GLN A 143 8.36 17.52 0.20
CA GLN A 143 9.02 17.61 1.49
C GLN A 143 8.84 16.32 2.31
N ILE A 144 7.62 15.78 2.35
CA ILE A 144 7.33 14.50 2.99
C ILE A 144 8.16 13.36 2.38
N ALA A 145 8.36 13.35 1.06
CA ALA A 145 9.17 12.35 0.40
C ALA A 145 10.66 12.48 0.72
N CYS A 146 11.17 13.70 0.88
CA CYS A 146 12.55 13.94 1.32
C CYS A 146 12.75 13.49 2.77
N ASP A 147 11.79 13.80 3.65
CA ASP A 147 11.90 13.51 5.08
C ASP A 147 11.71 12.01 5.40
N ASN A 148 10.87 11.31 4.63
CA ASN A 148 10.67 9.88 4.75
C ASN A 148 10.31 9.21 3.42
N PRO A 149 11.31 8.70 2.65
CA PRO A 149 11.09 8.09 1.34
C PRO A 149 10.10 6.91 1.35
N ILE A 150 10.06 6.15 2.44
CA ILE A 150 9.12 5.03 2.60
C ILE A 150 7.68 5.51 2.67
N GLN A 151 7.42 6.66 3.30
CA GLN A 151 6.08 7.24 3.40
C GLN A 151 5.54 7.61 2.02
N ALA A 152 6.34 8.25 1.17
CA ALA A 152 5.95 8.60 -0.19
C ALA A 152 5.71 7.37 -1.06
N GLU A 153 6.58 6.37 -0.95
CA GLU A 153 6.41 5.13 -1.69
C GLU A 153 5.14 4.39 -1.28
N LEU A 154 4.89 4.23 0.02
CA LEU A 154 3.65 3.65 0.55
C LEU A 154 2.42 4.42 0.06
N ALA A 155 2.44 5.75 0.13
CA ALA A 155 1.35 6.57 -0.39
C ALA A 155 1.05 6.23 -1.86
N SER A 156 2.08 6.12 -2.71
CA SER A 156 1.91 5.77 -4.13
C SER A 156 1.27 4.40 -4.38
N LEU A 157 1.34 3.47 -3.41
CA LEU A 157 0.74 2.14 -3.56
C LEU A 157 -0.77 2.14 -3.44
N ILE A 158 -1.37 3.10 -2.74
CA ILE A 158 -2.82 3.12 -2.43
C ILE A 158 -3.63 3.07 -3.73
N GLU A 159 -3.25 3.84 -4.75
CA GLU A 159 -3.97 3.89 -6.04
C GLU A 159 -3.40 2.93 -7.11
N SER A 160 -2.41 2.12 -6.75
CA SER A 160 -1.75 1.21 -7.68
C SER A 160 -2.71 0.14 -8.21
N THR A 161 -2.48 -0.32 -9.45
CA THR A 161 -3.24 -1.43 -10.06
C THR A 161 -3.17 -2.69 -9.20
N ARG A 162 -2.02 -2.94 -8.57
CA ARG A 162 -1.82 -4.10 -7.69
C ARG A 162 -2.65 -4.01 -6.41
N MET A 163 -2.74 -2.83 -5.80
CA MET A 163 -3.62 -2.59 -4.65
C MET A 163 -5.09 -2.80 -5.01
N LYS A 164 -5.56 -2.22 -6.12
CA LYS A 164 -6.94 -2.39 -6.59
C LYS A 164 -7.28 -3.86 -6.82
N ARG A 165 -6.36 -4.61 -7.44
CA ARG A 165 -6.48 -6.07 -7.63
C ARG A 165 -6.56 -6.82 -6.30
N ALA A 166 -5.68 -6.50 -5.34
CA ALA A 166 -5.70 -7.13 -4.01
C ALA A 166 -7.05 -6.92 -3.31
N ILE A 167 -7.59 -5.70 -3.37
CA ILE A 167 -8.90 -5.37 -2.82
C ILE A 167 -10.02 -6.13 -3.55
N GLN A 168 -9.99 -6.20 -4.88
CA GLN A 168 -10.98 -6.91 -5.68
C GLN A 168 -10.98 -8.42 -5.40
N LEU A 169 -9.80 -9.04 -5.34
CA LEU A 169 -9.63 -10.46 -5.01
C LEU A 169 -10.14 -10.77 -3.60
N TYR A 170 -9.88 -9.88 -2.64
CA TYR A 170 -10.45 -10.03 -1.31
C TYR A 170 -11.98 -9.96 -1.36
N LYS A 171 -12.56 -8.93 -1.99
CA LYS A 171 -14.01 -8.72 -2.06
C LYS A 171 -14.77 -9.80 -2.85
N SER A 172 -14.13 -10.56 -3.73
CA SER A 172 -14.77 -11.64 -4.49
C SER A 172 -15.08 -12.90 -3.65
N GLN A 173 -14.60 -12.99 -2.41
CA GLN A 173 -14.80 -14.15 -1.52
C GLN A 173 -15.47 -13.75 -0.19
N PRO A 174 -16.68 -13.14 -0.22
CA PRO A 174 -17.30 -12.53 0.96
C PRO A 174 -17.55 -13.54 2.09
N GLU A 175 -17.94 -14.77 1.76
CA GLU A 175 -18.18 -15.80 2.77
C GLU A 175 -16.88 -16.23 3.48
N THR A 176 -15.82 -16.51 2.72
CA THR A 176 -14.49 -16.84 3.27
C THR A 176 -13.97 -15.70 4.16
N ASN A 177 -14.18 -14.44 3.75
CA ASN A 177 -13.80 -13.26 4.53
C ASN A 177 -14.56 -13.18 5.86
N ALA A 178 -15.87 -13.40 5.81
CA ALA A 178 -16.72 -13.33 6.98
C ALA A 178 -16.37 -14.44 7.99
N LYS A 179 -16.02 -15.64 7.52
CA LYS A 179 -15.50 -16.73 8.38
C LYS A 179 -14.17 -16.37 9.03
N ASP A 180 -13.19 -15.86 8.27
CA ASP A 180 -11.90 -15.42 8.84
C ASP A 180 -12.09 -14.33 9.89
N ARG A 181 -12.95 -13.36 9.61
CA ARG A 181 -13.30 -12.26 10.53
C ARG A 181 -13.95 -12.78 11.81
N LEU A 182 -14.91 -13.70 11.70
CA LEU A 182 -15.56 -14.32 12.86
C LEU A 182 -14.53 -14.98 13.78
N ILE A 183 -13.62 -15.79 13.24
CA ILE A 183 -12.58 -16.44 14.06
C ILE A 183 -11.65 -15.41 14.71
N LYS A 184 -11.20 -14.40 13.96
CA LYS A 184 -10.36 -13.32 14.52
C LYS A 184 -11.05 -12.54 15.63
N GLN A 185 -12.35 -12.27 15.52
CA GLN A 185 -13.12 -11.62 16.58
C GLN A 185 -13.11 -12.43 17.87
N TYR A 186 -13.27 -13.75 17.79
CA TYR A 186 -13.16 -14.63 18.96
C TYR A 186 -11.73 -14.66 19.53
N ALA A 187 -10.70 -14.75 18.68
CA ALA A 187 -9.31 -14.71 19.11
C ALA A 187 -8.97 -13.38 19.82
N TYR A 188 -9.41 -12.25 19.27
CA TYR A 188 -9.19 -10.93 19.86
C TYR A 188 -9.92 -10.79 21.19
N ALA A 189 -11.17 -11.24 21.28
CA ALA A 189 -11.92 -11.23 22.53
C ALA A 189 -11.22 -12.09 23.62
N GLN A 190 -10.64 -13.23 23.26
CA GLN A 190 -9.85 -14.04 24.18
C GLN A 190 -8.59 -13.32 24.65
N ILE A 191 -7.81 -12.74 23.73
CA ILE A 191 -6.60 -11.98 24.07
C ILE A 191 -6.94 -10.80 24.98
N GLN A 192 -7.98 -10.02 24.64
CA GLN A 192 -8.44 -8.88 25.42
C GLN A 192 -8.82 -9.28 26.86
N ARG A 193 -9.59 -10.37 27.03
CA ARG A 193 -9.94 -10.88 28.37
C ARG A 193 -8.71 -11.34 29.13
N LEU A 194 -7.77 -11.97 28.45
CA LEU A 194 -6.57 -12.53 29.06
C LEU A 194 -5.61 -11.45 29.60
N ILE A 195 -5.53 -10.31 28.90
CA ILE A 195 -4.62 -9.21 29.26
C ILE A 195 -5.31 -8.03 29.94
N ALA A 196 -6.62 -8.14 30.20
CA ALA A 196 -7.39 -7.14 30.92
C ALA A 196 -6.75 -6.84 32.29
N PRO A 197 -6.78 -5.58 32.79
CA PRO A 197 -6.11 -5.20 34.04
C PRO A 197 -6.43 -6.11 35.23
N GLU A 198 -7.68 -6.55 35.37
CA GLU A 198 -8.16 -7.45 36.41
C GLU A 198 -7.71 -8.91 36.25
N ALA A 199 -7.39 -9.35 35.04
CA ALA A 199 -6.96 -10.70 34.73
C ALA A 199 -5.43 -10.84 34.64
N LEU A 200 -4.74 -9.74 34.33
CA LEU A 200 -3.30 -9.73 34.03
C LEU A 200 -2.46 -10.28 35.19
N ALA A 201 -2.87 -10.05 36.45
CA ALA A 201 -2.16 -10.57 37.61
C ALA A 201 -2.13 -12.12 37.68
N ASN A 202 -3.08 -12.80 37.03
CA ASN A 202 -3.20 -14.25 36.98
C ASN A 202 -2.64 -14.85 35.68
N LEU A 203 -2.18 -14.02 34.74
CA LEU A 203 -1.61 -14.48 33.48
C LEU A 203 -0.36 -15.32 33.76
N THR A 204 -0.30 -16.53 33.22
CA THR A 204 0.91 -17.36 33.24
C THR A 204 1.66 -17.29 31.91
N ILE A 205 2.93 -17.70 31.89
CA ILE A 205 3.69 -17.85 30.64
C ILE A 205 3.01 -18.85 29.70
N ASP A 206 2.41 -19.91 30.23
CA ASP A 206 1.77 -20.94 29.42
C ASP A 206 0.45 -20.44 28.80
N ASP A 207 -0.29 -19.57 29.50
CA ASP A 207 -1.45 -18.88 28.95
C ASP A 207 -1.05 -17.91 27.83
N PHE A 208 0.02 -17.14 28.06
CA PHE A 208 0.60 -16.25 27.04
C PHE A 208 1.05 -17.05 25.81
N ASN A 209 1.76 -18.15 26.02
CA ASN A 209 2.24 -19.01 24.95
C ASN A 209 1.07 -19.58 24.12
N ARG A 210 0.05 -20.11 24.78
CA ARG A 210 -1.11 -20.74 24.15
C ARG A 210 -2.02 -19.76 23.40
N SER A 211 -2.21 -18.56 23.94
CA SER A 211 -3.26 -17.64 23.47
C SER A 211 -2.71 -16.48 22.62
N ILE A 212 -1.47 -16.04 22.88
CA ILE A 212 -0.89 -14.85 22.24
C ILE A 212 0.26 -15.25 21.30
N LEU A 213 1.17 -16.12 21.75
CA LEU A 213 2.34 -16.51 20.94
C LEU A 213 2.00 -17.54 19.87
N GLN A 214 1.23 -18.57 20.21
CA GLN A 214 0.94 -19.70 19.34
C GLN A 214 0.12 -19.29 18.12
N GLU A 215 0.44 -19.89 16.97
CA GLU A 215 -0.35 -19.74 15.75
C GLU A 215 -1.79 -20.26 15.95
N GLY A 216 -2.72 -19.51 15.35
CA GLY A 216 -4.15 -19.74 15.40
C GLY A 216 -4.57 -21.15 14.97
N GLY A 217 -5.63 -21.65 15.58
CA GLY A 217 -6.26 -22.92 15.20
C GLY A 217 -7.63 -23.08 15.84
N ILE A 218 -8.24 -24.23 15.54
CA ILE A 218 -9.56 -24.59 16.04
C ILE A 218 -9.46 -25.88 16.84
N ILE A 219 -9.92 -25.90 18.09
CA ILE A 219 -10.17 -27.14 18.83
C ILE A 219 -11.60 -27.57 18.54
N TYR A 220 -11.73 -28.79 18.03
CA TYR A 220 -13.01 -29.46 17.81
C TYR A 220 -12.85 -30.94 18.18
N ARG A 221 -13.70 -31.45 19.08
CA ARG A 221 -13.61 -32.82 19.64
C ARG A 221 -12.23 -33.13 20.21
N GLU A 222 -11.71 -32.22 21.04
CA GLU A 222 -10.39 -32.33 21.70
C GLU A 222 -9.18 -32.39 20.75
N GLN A 223 -9.37 -32.18 19.45
CA GLN A 223 -8.30 -32.15 18.46
C GLN A 223 -8.10 -30.75 17.90
N LYS A 224 -6.83 -30.35 17.73
CA LYS A 224 -6.48 -29.10 17.05
C LYS A 224 -6.51 -29.29 15.53
N HIS A 225 -7.25 -28.42 14.85
CA HIS A 225 -7.39 -28.34 13.41
C HIS A 225 -6.79 -27.03 12.89
N ASP A 226 -6.31 -27.06 11.65
CA ASP A 226 -5.99 -25.84 10.92
C ASP A 226 -7.25 -25.01 10.73
N GLN A 227 -7.19 -23.73 11.09
CA GLN A 227 -8.33 -22.82 11.06
C GLN A 227 -8.95 -22.73 9.66
N ARG A 228 -8.14 -22.51 8.62
CA ARG A 228 -8.63 -22.27 7.25
C ARG A 228 -9.33 -23.52 6.71
N LYS A 229 -8.72 -24.69 6.90
CA LYS A 229 -9.30 -25.97 6.50
C LYS A 229 -10.57 -26.31 7.29
N PHE A 230 -10.61 -26.03 8.59
CA PHE A 230 -11.81 -26.28 9.38
C PHE A 230 -12.98 -25.39 8.89
N CYS A 231 -12.71 -24.10 8.71
CA CYS A 231 -13.72 -23.14 8.28
C CYS A 231 -14.22 -23.39 6.83
N SER A 232 -13.41 -23.99 5.95
CA SER A 232 -13.84 -24.28 4.58
C SER A 232 -14.94 -25.35 4.48
N HIS A 233 -15.12 -26.17 5.51
CA HIS A 233 -16.12 -27.25 5.54
C HIS A 233 -17.40 -26.89 6.29
N HIS A 234 -17.52 -25.67 6.81
CA HIS A 234 -18.67 -25.22 7.59
C HIS A 234 -19.20 -23.92 7.01
N SER A 235 -20.52 -23.73 7.04
CA SER A 235 -21.14 -22.43 6.78
C SER A 235 -20.83 -21.44 7.91
N ILE A 236 -21.03 -20.14 7.66
CA ILE A 236 -20.79 -19.14 8.70
C ILE A 236 -21.75 -19.27 9.89
N ASP A 237 -23.01 -19.66 9.67
CA ASP A 237 -24.00 -19.76 10.74
C ASP A 237 -23.81 -21.04 11.58
N GLU A 238 -23.34 -22.13 10.97
CA GLU A 238 -22.86 -23.30 11.72
C GLU A 238 -21.66 -22.94 12.59
N LEU A 239 -20.68 -22.20 12.06
CA LEU A 239 -19.51 -21.78 12.83
C LEU A 239 -19.91 -20.90 14.03
N LYS A 240 -20.83 -19.95 13.85
CA LYS A 240 -21.35 -19.13 14.96
C LYS A 240 -21.97 -20.02 16.03
N THR A 241 -22.86 -20.93 15.64
CA THR A 241 -23.55 -21.83 16.58
C THR A 241 -22.54 -22.66 17.38
N LEU A 242 -21.57 -23.29 16.69
CA LEU A 242 -20.53 -24.11 17.31
C LEU A 242 -19.59 -23.33 18.24
N LEU A 243 -19.34 -22.04 17.94
CA LEU A 243 -18.53 -21.17 18.78
C LEU A 243 -19.31 -20.65 20.00
N GLU A 244 -20.61 -20.37 19.84
CA GLU A 244 -21.50 -19.91 20.90
C GLU A 244 -21.81 -21.01 21.92
N ASP A 245 -22.03 -22.24 21.48
CA ASP A 245 -22.29 -23.39 22.36
C ASP A 245 -21.01 -24.03 22.95
N GLY A 246 -19.84 -23.58 22.50
CA GLY A 246 -18.53 -24.03 22.98
C GLY A 246 -18.05 -25.37 22.41
N THR A 247 -18.77 -25.96 21.46
CA THR A 247 -18.36 -27.18 20.74
C THR A 247 -17.05 -26.97 19.97
N VAL A 248 -16.86 -25.74 19.46
CA VAL A 248 -15.64 -25.29 18.80
C VAL A 248 -14.99 -24.20 19.64
N GLN A 249 -13.68 -24.30 19.85
CA GLN A 249 -12.89 -23.28 20.54
C GLN A 249 -11.80 -22.74 19.63
N VAL A 250 -11.70 -21.42 19.54
CA VAL A 250 -10.54 -20.75 18.92
C VAL A 250 -9.36 -20.82 19.88
N VAL A 251 -8.16 -21.11 19.36
CA VAL A 251 -6.91 -21.10 20.11
C VAL A 251 -5.83 -20.32 19.37
N GLY A 252 -4.94 -19.67 20.12
CA GLY A 252 -3.89 -18.80 19.57
C GLY A 252 -4.45 -17.48 19.03
N ASN A 253 -3.60 -16.72 18.34
CA ASN A 253 -3.90 -15.34 17.97
C ASN A 253 -4.62 -15.14 16.62
N CYS A 254 -4.68 -16.19 15.78
CA CYS A 254 -5.31 -16.20 14.44
C CYS A 254 -4.92 -15.05 13.48
N THR A 255 -3.76 -14.42 13.69
CA THR A 255 -3.39 -13.17 13.01
C THR A 255 -1.93 -13.14 12.60
N TRP A 256 -1.02 -13.47 13.51
CA TRP A 256 0.42 -13.55 13.29
C TRP A 256 0.96 -14.96 13.55
N GLY A 257 2.00 -15.33 12.80
CA GLY A 257 2.77 -16.55 13.03
C GLY A 257 4.05 -16.26 13.81
N PHE A 258 4.54 -17.27 14.52
CA PHE A 258 5.85 -17.25 15.20
C PHE A 258 6.69 -18.47 14.84
N GLY A 259 8.00 -18.27 14.77
CA GLY A 259 8.97 -19.35 14.62
C GLY A 259 9.30 -20.05 15.94
N VAL A 260 8.70 -19.62 17.06
CA VAL A 260 8.86 -20.23 18.38
C VAL A 260 7.50 -20.44 19.03
N SER A 261 7.35 -21.55 19.74
CA SER A 261 6.13 -21.91 20.48
C SER A 261 6.19 -21.55 21.96
N ASP A 262 7.35 -21.09 22.45
CA ASP A 262 7.56 -20.71 23.84
C ASP A 262 8.37 -19.40 23.93
N ILE A 263 7.79 -18.39 24.57
CA ILE A 263 8.39 -17.06 24.75
C ILE A 263 9.70 -17.14 25.53
N ARG A 264 9.89 -18.15 26.40
CA ARG A 264 11.13 -18.38 27.15
C ARG A 264 12.35 -18.48 26.22
N ALA A 265 12.15 -18.88 24.95
CA ALA A 265 13.21 -18.92 23.94
C ALA A 265 13.91 -17.56 23.73
N TYR A 266 13.18 -16.45 23.87
CA TYR A 266 13.74 -15.10 23.71
C TYR A 266 14.56 -14.62 24.91
N PHE A 267 14.38 -15.24 26.07
CA PHE A 267 15.03 -14.87 27.32
C PHE A 267 16.24 -15.75 27.66
N LYS A 268 16.54 -16.77 26.85
CA LYS A 268 17.63 -17.74 27.10
C LYS A 268 18.99 -17.10 27.39
N LYS A 269 19.27 -15.90 26.86
CA LYS A 269 20.55 -15.18 27.04
C LYS A 269 20.55 -14.18 28.20
N THR A 270 19.42 -13.99 28.88
CA THR A 270 19.25 -12.95 29.91
C THR A 270 19.46 -13.42 31.34
N HIS A 271 19.62 -14.73 31.55
CA HIS A 271 19.70 -15.38 32.87
C HIS A 271 18.48 -15.13 33.78
N LEU A 272 17.39 -14.60 33.24
CA LEU A 272 16.15 -14.36 33.99
C LEU A 272 15.42 -15.66 34.32
N GLY A 273 14.90 -15.74 35.54
CA GLY A 273 13.96 -16.76 35.99
C GLY A 273 12.55 -16.52 35.48
N GLU A 274 11.68 -17.52 35.67
CA GLU A 274 10.31 -17.50 35.15
C GLU A 274 9.47 -16.31 35.63
N LYS A 275 9.59 -15.96 36.91
CA LYS A 275 8.91 -14.81 37.51
C LYS A 275 9.33 -13.50 36.84
N GLU A 276 10.63 -13.31 36.61
CA GLU A 276 11.19 -12.08 36.01
C GLU A 276 10.79 -11.98 34.53
N ILE A 277 10.77 -13.10 33.81
CA ILE A 277 10.24 -13.15 32.43
C ILE A 277 8.77 -12.71 32.40
N LEU A 278 7.96 -13.23 33.33
CA LEU A 278 6.55 -12.88 33.41
C LEU A 278 6.35 -11.40 33.77
N GLU A 279 7.14 -10.85 34.70
CA GLU A 279 7.14 -9.42 35.04
C GLU A 279 7.47 -8.53 33.82
N GLN A 280 8.43 -8.94 32.98
CA GLN A 280 8.75 -8.24 31.72
C GLN A 280 7.59 -8.29 30.71
N ILE A 281 6.90 -9.43 30.63
CA ILE A 281 5.72 -9.58 29.76
C ILE A 281 4.58 -8.69 30.28
N HIS A 282 4.29 -8.71 31.58
CA HIS A 282 3.25 -7.86 32.20
C HIS A 282 3.53 -6.38 31.96
N TYR A 283 4.77 -5.94 32.19
CA TYR A 283 5.18 -4.58 31.92
C TYR A 283 4.89 -4.17 30.47
N ALA A 284 5.28 -5.00 29.49
CA ALA A 284 5.02 -4.69 28.10
C ALA A 284 3.52 -4.66 27.77
N LEU A 285 2.73 -5.59 28.29
CA LEU A 285 1.28 -5.62 28.09
C LEU A 285 0.59 -4.40 28.71
N GLN A 286 1.07 -3.90 29.85
CA GLN A 286 0.57 -2.67 30.48
C GLN A 286 0.91 -1.44 29.62
N GLU A 287 2.15 -1.32 29.13
CA GLU A 287 2.55 -0.22 28.25
C GLU A 287 1.78 -0.23 26.92
N LEU A 288 1.44 -1.41 26.38
CA LEU A 288 0.57 -1.53 25.21
C LEU A 288 -0.89 -1.15 25.49
N GLN A 289 -1.34 -1.11 26.74
CA GLN A 289 -2.71 -0.72 27.12
C GLN A 289 -2.82 0.72 27.64
N ASP A 290 -1.70 1.39 27.96
CA ASP A 290 -1.71 2.74 28.52
C ASP A 290 -2.05 3.82 27.46
N ASP A 291 -3.34 4.06 27.25
CA ASP A 291 -3.81 5.13 26.36
C ASP A 291 -3.52 6.55 26.87
N GLY A 292 -3.03 6.72 28.11
CA GLY A 292 -2.58 8.00 28.64
C GLY A 292 -1.25 8.49 28.05
N GLN A 293 -0.47 7.60 27.42
CA GLN A 293 0.81 7.93 26.79
C GLN A 293 0.76 7.87 25.26
N PRO A 294 1.54 8.73 24.56
CA PRO A 294 1.69 8.63 23.12
C PRO A 294 2.22 7.26 22.70
N ILE A 295 1.65 6.69 21.63
CA ILE A 295 2.02 5.35 21.14
C ILE A 295 3.53 5.18 20.90
N LYS A 296 4.20 6.23 20.45
CA LYS A 296 5.64 6.20 20.18
C LYS A 296 6.46 5.92 21.44
N GLU A 297 6.07 6.50 22.59
CA GLU A 297 6.74 6.26 23.87
C GLU A 297 6.46 4.86 24.41
N ARG A 298 5.20 4.41 24.34
CA ARG A 298 4.79 3.05 24.71
C ARG A 298 5.58 2.01 23.94
N LEU A 299 5.71 2.17 22.63
CA LEU A 299 6.48 1.27 21.78
C LEU A 299 7.99 1.31 22.05
N ARG A 300 8.56 2.46 22.45
CA ARG A 300 9.98 2.54 22.86
C ARG A 300 10.24 1.68 24.09
N LYS A 301 9.34 1.71 25.06
CA LYS A 301 9.40 0.89 26.27
C LYS A 301 9.19 -0.60 25.97
N VAL A 302 8.15 -0.95 25.21
CA VAL A 302 7.88 -2.36 24.83
C VAL A 302 9.05 -2.97 24.06
N ARG A 303 9.73 -2.19 23.24
CA ARG A 303 10.89 -2.64 22.46
C ARG A 303 12.10 -3.02 23.33
N THR A 304 12.17 -2.63 24.60
CA THR A 304 13.23 -3.09 25.51
C THR A 304 13.01 -4.53 25.98
N VAL A 305 11.81 -5.09 25.81
CA VAL A 305 11.48 -6.46 26.20
C VAL A 305 11.76 -7.42 25.05
N ASN A 306 12.54 -8.47 25.35
CA ASN A 306 13.00 -9.42 24.34
C ASN A 306 11.85 -10.17 23.67
N GLY A 307 11.91 -10.29 22.33
CA GLY A 307 10.99 -11.09 21.54
C GLY A 307 9.64 -10.44 21.21
N LEU A 308 9.27 -9.33 21.86
CA LEU A 308 7.95 -8.72 21.65
C LEU A 308 7.87 -7.83 20.40
N TRP A 309 8.92 -7.06 20.12
CA TRP A 309 8.94 -6.16 18.96
C TRP A 309 9.44 -6.88 17.68
N PRO A 310 8.86 -6.60 16.49
CA PRO A 310 7.66 -5.79 16.23
C PRO A 310 6.35 -6.61 16.23
N ASN A 311 6.44 -7.91 15.95
CA ASN A 311 5.30 -8.72 15.55
C ASN A 311 4.27 -8.89 16.68
N LEU A 312 4.70 -9.30 17.89
CA LEU A 312 3.77 -9.43 19.03
C LEU A 312 3.23 -8.07 19.45
N ALA A 313 4.10 -7.07 19.59
CA ALA A 313 3.68 -5.75 20.05
C ALA A 313 2.58 -5.16 19.15
N THR A 314 2.82 -5.15 17.84
CA THR A 314 1.85 -4.60 16.86
C THR A 314 0.65 -5.51 16.64
N GLY A 315 0.81 -6.82 16.78
CA GLY A 315 -0.29 -7.79 16.76
C GLY A 315 -1.24 -7.61 17.95
N ILE A 316 -0.69 -7.49 19.17
CA ILE A 316 -1.47 -7.25 20.39
C ILE A 316 -2.19 -5.92 20.31
N LEU A 317 -1.55 -4.85 19.79
CA LEU A 317 -2.24 -3.58 19.54
C LEU A 317 -3.43 -3.73 18.60
N MET A 318 -3.29 -4.51 17.52
CA MET A 318 -4.39 -4.79 16.60
C MET A 318 -5.49 -5.62 17.26
N ALA A 319 -5.16 -6.60 18.11
CA ALA A 319 -6.15 -7.37 18.86
C ALA A 319 -6.89 -6.50 19.89
N LEU A 320 -6.20 -5.55 20.54
CA LEU A 320 -6.80 -4.59 21.47
C LEU A 320 -7.73 -3.62 20.75
N LYS A 321 -7.28 -3.04 19.63
CA LYS A 321 -8.01 -2.02 18.87
C LYS A 321 -7.83 -2.20 17.36
N PRO A 322 -8.58 -3.12 16.73
CA PRO A 322 -8.42 -3.44 15.32
C PRO A 322 -8.78 -2.29 14.38
N GLY A 323 -9.51 -1.28 14.87
CA GLY A 323 -9.78 -0.04 14.14
C GLY A 323 -8.64 0.98 14.16
N GLU A 324 -7.67 0.85 15.06
CA GLU A 324 -6.61 1.87 15.26
C GLU A 324 -5.22 1.39 14.85
N TRP A 325 -4.92 0.11 15.07
CA TRP A 325 -3.59 -0.46 14.89
C TRP A 325 -3.60 -1.65 13.95
N ILE A 326 -2.66 -1.68 13.01
CA ILE A 326 -2.37 -2.84 12.16
C ILE A 326 -1.15 -3.59 12.68
N VAL A 327 -1.08 -4.91 12.44
CA VAL A 327 0.12 -5.72 12.70
C VAL A 327 1.22 -5.45 11.66
N LEU A 328 2.47 -5.41 12.11
CA LEU A 328 3.65 -5.33 11.26
C LEU A 328 4.54 -6.57 11.46
N ASN A 329 4.60 -7.40 10.42
CA ASN A 329 5.40 -8.60 10.40
C ASN A 329 5.97 -8.90 9.00
N ASP A 330 6.60 -10.06 8.84
CA ASP A 330 7.20 -10.47 7.57
C ASP A 330 6.19 -10.68 6.45
N ARG A 331 4.96 -11.10 6.77
CA ARG A 331 3.87 -11.16 5.78
C ARG A 331 3.46 -9.77 5.34
N SER A 332 3.34 -8.80 6.26
CA SER A 332 3.08 -7.40 5.91
C SER A 332 4.14 -6.87 4.93
N ARG A 333 5.44 -7.09 5.22
CA ARG A 333 6.53 -6.67 4.32
C ARG A 333 6.46 -7.36 2.96
N ARG A 334 6.16 -8.65 2.93
CA ARG A 334 6.03 -9.42 1.69
C ARG A 334 4.85 -8.92 0.85
N ALA A 335 3.71 -8.66 1.47
CA ALA A 335 2.53 -8.08 0.82
C ALA A 335 2.89 -6.74 0.16
N LEU A 336 3.52 -5.83 0.90
CA LEU A 336 3.92 -4.52 0.39
C LEU A 336 4.91 -4.63 -0.77
N LYS A 337 5.89 -5.54 -0.68
CA LYS A 337 6.81 -5.83 -1.77
C LYS A 337 6.07 -6.30 -3.02
N HIS A 338 5.11 -7.22 -2.88
CA HIS A 338 4.27 -7.65 -4.00
C HIS A 338 3.41 -6.52 -4.54
N LEU A 339 2.92 -5.62 -3.69
CA LEU A 339 2.15 -4.44 -4.08
C LEU A 339 3.00 -3.40 -4.82
N GLY A 340 4.33 -3.48 -4.73
CA GLY A 340 5.26 -2.64 -5.49
C GLY A 340 6.18 -1.76 -4.64
N LEU A 341 6.23 -1.97 -3.32
CA LEU A 341 7.23 -1.32 -2.45
C LEU A 341 8.63 -1.80 -2.83
N LYS A 342 9.47 -0.90 -3.34
CA LYS A 342 10.88 -1.13 -3.66
C LYS A 342 11.76 -0.92 -2.43
N GLY A 343 11.42 0.06 -1.60
CA GLY A 343 12.11 0.36 -0.36
C GLY A 343 11.96 -0.75 0.69
N LYS A 344 12.95 -0.84 1.59
CA LYS A 344 12.88 -1.78 2.71
C LYS A 344 12.13 -1.14 3.87
N LEU A 345 10.89 -1.59 4.12
CA LEU A 345 10.19 -1.28 5.37
C LEU A 345 10.91 -1.98 6.55
N SER A 346 11.80 -1.26 7.22
CA SER A 346 12.50 -1.77 8.41
C SER A 346 11.58 -1.71 9.63
N PHE A 347 11.80 -2.60 10.60
CA PHE A 347 11.01 -2.68 11.82
C PHE A 347 11.42 -1.62 12.86
N THR A 348 11.44 -0.35 12.45
CA THR A 348 11.58 0.79 13.36
C THR A 348 10.19 1.29 13.78
N ILE A 349 10.13 1.99 14.91
CA ILE A 349 8.86 2.55 15.40
C ILE A 349 8.31 3.59 14.41
N ASP A 350 9.17 4.45 13.84
CA ASP A 350 8.73 5.46 12.87
C ASP A 350 8.15 4.83 11.59
N ASN A 351 8.80 3.80 11.06
CA ASN A 351 8.28 3.08 9.90
C ASN A 351 6.98 2.33 10.21
N TYR A 352 6.83 1.82 11.43
CA TYR A 352 5.57 1.24 11.86
C TYR A 352 4.43 2.27 11.86
N LEU A 353 4.66 3.46 12.42
CA LEU A 353 3.64 4.51 12.47
C LEU A 353 3.26 4.98 11.06
N VAL A 354 4.24 5.13 10.15
CA VAL A 354 3.99 5.43 8.74
C VAL A 354 3.17 4.33 8.06
N TYR A 355 3.53 3.06 8.29
CA TYR A 355 2.78 1.92 7.76
C TYR A 355 1.35 1.85 8.32
N ASN A 356 1.16 2.16 9.60
CA ASN A 356 -0.15 2.20 10.25
C ASN A 356 -1.05 3.27 9.63
N GLU A 357 -0.52 4.48 9.42
CA GLU A 357 -1.26 5.55 8.74
C GLU A 357 -1.56 5.22 7.28
N PHE A 358 -0.62 4.59 6.57
CA PHE A 358 -0.89 4.04 5.23
C PHE A 358 -2.05 3.04 5.25
N ALA A 359 -2.08 2.11 6.21
CA ALA A 359 -3.15 1.12 6.34
C ALA A 359 -4.51 1.76 6.63
N LYS A 360 -4.57 2.79 7.48
CA LYS A 360 -5.79 3.59 7.71
C LYS A 360 -6.30 4.24 6.43
N ARG A 361 -5.40 4.85 5.64
CA ARG A 361 -5.76 5.42 4.33
C ARG A 361 -6.27 4.36 3.37
N VAL A 362 -5.70 3.16 3.34
CA VAL A 362 -6.21 2.04 2.53
C VAL A 362 -7.62 1.63 3.00
N ARG A 363 -7.84 1.46 4.31
CA ARG A 363 -9.16 1.16 4.88
C ARG A 363 -10.20 2.18 4.42
N ASP A 364 -9.93 3.45 4.65
CA ASP A 364 -10.87 4.55 4.37
C ASP A 364 -11.13 4.66 2.86
N ARG A 365 -10.07 4.52 2.05
CA ARG A 365 -10.16 4.62 0.58
C ARG A 365 -11.02 3.53 -0.05
N TYR A 366 -10.96 2.31 0.50
CA TYR A 366 -11.60 1.13 -0.08
C TYR A 366 -12.85 0.66 0.69
N GLY A 367 -13.25 1.39 1.73
CA GLY A 367 -14.42 1.09 2.54
C GLY A 367 -14.31 -0.24 3.27
N LEU A 368 -13.13 -0.52 3.85
CA LEU A 368 -12.93 -1.69 4.71
C LEU A 368 -13.38 -1.34 6.15
N GLN A 369 -13.85 -2.34 6.90
CA GLN A 369 -14.41 -2.18 8.24
C GLN A 369 -13.36 -1.71 9.25
N ASP A 370 -12.17 -2.32 9.24
CA ASP A 370 -11.10 -2.06 10.20
C ASP A 370 -9.72 -2.42 9.61
N LEU A 371 -8.65 -2.29 10.42
CA LEU A 371 -7.30 -2.62 9.99
C LEU A 371 -6.99 -4.12 10.03
N ALA A 372 -7.79 -4.92 10.73
CA ALA A 372 -7.70 -6.38 10.65
C ALA A 372 -8.19 -6.89 9.28
N GLU A 373 -9.16 -6.21 8.67
CA GLU A 373 -9.57 -6.44 7.29
C GLU A 373 -8.47 -6.00 6.29
N VAL A 374 -7.80 -4.87 6.52
CA VAL A 374 -6.63 -4.46 5.72
C VAL A 374 -5.53 -5.51 5.80
N ASP A 375 -5.21 -6.00 7.00
CA ASP A 375 -4.24 -7.09 7.18
C ASP A 375 -4.69 -8.38 6.46
N ALA A 376 -5.98 -8.71 6.44
CA ALA A 376 -6.48 -9.87 5.72
C ALA A 376 -6.28 -9.72 4.18
N VAL A 377 -6.49 -8.52 3.63
CA VAL A 377 -6.18 -8.21 2.22
C VAL A 377 -4.68 -8.43 1.96
N PHE A 378 -3.82 -7.86 2.79
CA PHE A 378 -2.37 -7.95 2.63
C PHE A 378 -1.86 -9.38 2.80
N SER A 379 -2.35 -10.10 3.79
CA SER A 379 -1.96 -11.49 4.08
C SER A 379 -2.31 -12.42 2.93
N ARG A 380 -3.51 -12.29 2.34
CA ARG A 380 -3.86 -13.08 1.16
C ARG A 380 -3.03 -12.71 -0.05
N TYR A 381 -2.82 -11.42 -0.29
CA TYR A 381 -1.97 -10.96 -1.38
C TYR A 381 -0.49 -11.34 -1.19
N ALA A 382 -0.02 -11.55 0.05
CA ALA A 382 1.31 -12.08 0.33
C ALA A 382 1.42 -13.57 0.03
N ASP A 383 0.37 -14.34 0.30
CA ASP A 383 0.28 -15.79 0.02
C ASP A 383 0.10 -16.07 -1.49
N ASP A 384 -0.66 -15.20 -2.19
CA ASP A 384 -1.00 -15.35 -3.61
C ASP A 384 -0.14 -14.49 -4.56
N GLY A 385 0.58 -13.49 -4.05
CA GLY A 385 1.24 -12.45 -4.85
C GLY A 385 2.34 -12.96 -5.77
N ASP A 386 2.20 -12.64 -7.06
CA ASP A 386 3.07 -12.95 -8.21
C ASP A 386 3.52 -14.42 -8.39
N GLY A 387 3.10 -15.36 -7.53
CA GLY A 387 3.49 -16.79 -7.59
C GLY A 387 2.36 -17.78 -7.93
N LYS A 388 1.11 -17.35 -7.84
CA LYS A 388 -0.01 -18.03 -8.50
C LYS A 388 -0.75 -16.96 -9.29
N ALA A 389 -0.65 -17.01 -10.61
CA ALA A 389 -1.62 -16.30 -11.43
C ALA A 389 -3.01 -16.60 -10.86
N GLU A 390 -3.86 -15.58 -10.69
CA GLU A 390 -5.29 -15.82 -10.50
C GLU A 390 -5.70 -16.91 -11.48
N PRO A 391 -6.50 -17.91 -11.06
CA PRO A 391 -7.07 -18.85 -12.00
C PRO A 391 -7.62 -18.01 -13.16
N PRO A 392 -7.19 -18.22 -14.42
CA PRO A 392 -7.42 -17.21 -15.46
C PRO A 392 -8.90 -16.85 -15.66
N LEU A 393 -9.81 -17.71 -15.20
CA LEU A 393 -11.23 -17.46 -15.06
C LEU A 393 -11.61 -16.28 -14.13
N VAL A 394 -10.94 -16.12 -12.98
CA VAL A 394 -11.17 -15.01 -12.03
C VAL A 394 -10.74 -13.69 -12.68
N SER A 395 -9.57 -13.68 -13.32
CA SER A 395 -9.06 -12.53 -14.09
C SER A 395 -10.01 -12.16 -15.23
N PHE A 396 -10.53 -13.15 -15.97
CA PHE A 396 -11.47 -12.91 -17.06
C PHE A 396 -12.82 -12.36 -16.58
N THR A 397 -13.36 -12.91 -15.48
CA THR A 397 -14.64 -12.44 -14.90
C THR A 397 -14.54 -10.99 -14.43
N ALA A 398 -13.44 -10.64 -13.77
CA ALA A 398 -13.13 -9.27 -13.39
C ALA A 398 -13.01 -8.34 -14.59
N TYR A 399 -12.25 -8.73 -15.62
CA TYR A 399 -12.00 -7.96 -16.84
C TYR A 399 -13.28 -7.59 -17.59
N VAL A 400 -14.20 -8.55 -17.69
CA VAL A 400 -15.50 -8.41 -18.34
C VAL A 400 -16.41 -7.47 -17.55
N THR A 401 -16.46 -7.64 -16.22
CA THR A 401 -17.32 -6.83 -15.33
C THR A 401 -16.88 -5.36 -15.32
N ASP A 402 -15.57 -5.09 -15.31
CA ASP A 402 -14.99 -3.74 -15.37
C ASP A 402 -15.32 -2.96 -16.67
N ARG A 403 -15.84 -3.66 -17.69
CA ARG A 403 -16.24 -3.09 -18.98
C ARG A 403 -17.76 -3.06 -19.15
N ASP A 404 -18.52 -3.18 -18.07
CA ASP A 404 -19.98 -3.22 -18.03
C ASP A 404 -20.60 -4.36 -18.87
N PHE A 405 -19.87 -5.48 -19.01
CA PHE A 405 -20.43 -6.71 -19.56
C PHE A 405 -20.86 -7.63 -18.43
N HIS A 406 -22.11 -8.08 -18.48
CA HIS A 406 -22.67 -9.00 -17.49
C HIS A 406 -22.92 -10.36 -18.14
N PHE A 407 -22.07 -11.33 -17.80
CA PHE A 407 -22.27 -12.75 -18.13
C PHE A 407 -22.39 -13.55 -16.83
N SER A 408 -23.13 -14.65 -16.84
CA SER A 408 -23.18 -15.53 -15.67
C SER A 408 -21.81 -16.16 -15.42
N HIS A 409 -21.47 -16.38 -14.15
CA HIS A 409 -20.23 -17.05 -13.78
C HIS A 409 -20.11 -18.44 -14.44
N GLU A 410 -21.23 -19.18 -14.53
CA GLU A 410 -21.28 -20.49 -15.21
C GLU A 410 -20.92 -20.41 -16.70
N LEU A 411 -21.40 -19.37 -17.41
CA LEU A 411 -21.06 -19.16 -18.83
C LEU A 411 -19.59 -18.86 -19.00
N LEU A 412 -19.04 -17.95 -18.18
CA LEU A 412 -17.62 -17.61 -18.20
C LEU A 412 -16.74 -18.82 -17.87
N ALA A 413 -17.14 -19.61 -16.87
CA ALA A 413 -16.44 -20.83 -16.45
C ALA A 413 -16.44 -21.88 -17.56
N THR A 414 -17.61 -22.17 -18.13
CA THR A 414 -17.77 -23.15 -19.21
C THR A 414 -17.00 -22.73 -20.46
N TYR A 415 -17.06 -21.45 -20.82
CA TYR A 415 -16.34 -20.92 -21.98
C TYR A 415 -14.83 -21.03 -21.81
N TYR A 416 -14.31 -20.61 -20.65
CA TYR A 416 -12.89 -20.73 -20.33
C TYR A 416 -12.42 -22.20 -20.30
N LEU A 417 -13.14 -23.08 -19.59
CA LEU A 417 -12.80 -24.50 -19.48
C LEU A 417 -12.89 -25.22 -20.83
N SER A 418 -13.85 -24.86 -21.68
CA SER A 418 -13.93 -25.37 -23.04
C SER A 418 -12.62 -25.06 -23.75
N LEU A 419 -12.23 -23.79 -23.87
CA LEU A 419 -11.02 -23.39 -24.57
C LEU A 419 -9.72 -23.97 -24.00
N GLN A 420 -9.64 -24.20 -22.68
CA GLN A 420 -8.48 -24.83 -22.04
C GLN A 420 -8.38 -26.34 -22.34
N THR A 421 -9.51 -27.05 -22.33
CA THR A 421 -9.52 -28.52 -22.46
C THR A 421 -9.56 -28.97 -23.91
N LYS A 422 -10.30 -28.26 -24.76
CA LYS A 422 -10.38 -28.45 -26.22
C LYS A 422 -10.62 -27.09 -26.87
N PRO A 423 -9.77 -26.58 -27.76
CA PRO A 423 -9.82 -25.21 -28.28
C PRO A 423 -10.99 -24.97 -29.26
N PHE A 424 -12.22 -25.25 -28.82
CA PHE A 424 -13.44 -25.19 -29.58
C PHE A 424 -14.60 -24.93 -28.62
N ALA A 425 -15.36 -23.86 -28.85
CA ALA A 425 -16.54 -23.52 -28.08
C ALA A 425 -17.67 -23.13 -29.05
N ILE A 426 -18.88 -23.63 -28.81
CA ILE A 426 -20.08 -23.21 -29.54
C ILE A 426 -20.93 -22.35 -28.59
N LEU A 427 -21.09 -21.07 -28.93
CA LEU A 427 -21.97 -20.16 -28.21
C LEU A 427 -23.35 -20.13 -28.89
N THR A 428 -24.36 -20.72 -28.26
CA THR A 428 -25.75 -20.72 -28.75
C THR A 428 -26.57 -19.61 -28.09
N GLY A 429 -27.70 -19.22 -28.69
CA GLY A 429 -28.65 -18.27 -28.11
C GLY A 429 -29.10 -17.16 -29.06
N ILE A 430 -30.17 -16.45 -28.66
CA ILE A 430 -30.87 -15.43 -29.46
C ILE A 430 -29.92 -14.29 -29.88
N SER A 431 -30.16 -13.67 -31.04
CA SER A 431 -29.38 -12.51 -31.49
C SER A 431 -29.33 -11.40 -30.43
N GLY A 432 -28.21 -10.69 -30.31
CA GLY A 432 -28.03 -9.60 -29.34
C GLY A 432 -27.55 -9.98 -27.94
N THR A 433 -27.41 -11.28 -27.61
CA THR A 433 -27.00 -11.74 -26.25
C THR A 433 -25.49 -11.64 -25.94
N GLY A 434 -24.75 -10.81 -26.66
CA GLY A 434 -23.32 -10.56 -26.36
C GLY A 434 -22.33 -11.66 -26.74
N LYS A 435 -22.74 -12.73 -27.46
CA LYS A 435 -21.87 -13.86 -27.86
C LYS A 435 -20.56 -13.44 -28.54
N THR A 436 -20.64 -12.58 -29.56
CA THR A 436 -19.47 -12.06 -30.26
C THR A 436 -18.58 -11.24 -29.33
N LYS A 437 -19.20 -10.51 -28.39
CA LYS A 437 -18.48 -9.66 -27.47
C LYS A 437 -17.76 -10.48 -26.39
N LEU A 438 -18.34 -11.58 -25.91
CA LEU A 438 -17.68 -12.53 -25.03
C LEU A 438 -16.37 -13.05 -25.66
N ALA A 439 -16.42 -13.45 -26.93
CA ALA A 439 -15.24 -13.91 -27.65
C ALA A 439 -14.19 -12.79 -27.83
N GLN A 440 -14.62 -11.56 -28.17
CA GLN A 440 -13.74 -10.39 -28.29
C GLN A 440 -13.13 -9.93 -26.96
N LEU A 441 -13.82 -10.12 -25.85
CA LEU A 441 -13.30 -9.78 -24.53
C LEU A 441 -12.30 -10.83 -24.03
N PHE A 442 -12.36 -12.06 -24.55
CA PHE A 442 -11.47 -13.14 -24.16
C PHE A 442 -10.16 -13.16 -24.94
N ALA A 443 -10.20 -12.81 -26.23
CA ALA A 443 -9.03 -12.66 -27.11
C ALA A 443 -8.19 -11.44 -26.73
#